data_AF-A0A397T4L1-F1
#
_entry.id   AF-A0A397T4L1-F1
#
_cell.length_a   1.000
_cell.length_b   1.000
_cell.length_c   1.000
_cell.angle_alpha   90.00
_cell.angle_beta   90.00
_cell.angle_gamma   90.00
#
_symmetry.space_group_name_H-M   'P 1'
#
loop_
_entity.id
_entity.type
_entity.pdbx_description
1 polymer ?
#
loop_
_entity_poly.entity_id
_entity_poly.type
_entity_poly.pdbx_seq_one_letter_code
_entity_poly.pdbx_strand_id
1 'polypeptide(L)' 'MFFIHQNYKKLDLMMEWIPYSQFTNVKKIAEGGFGIVYRATWLGGQDETVILKRFKNSRNISKDFLNEVFLKLL' A
#
# COMPACT_ATOMS: atom_id res chain seq x y z
N MET A 1 -5.41 -3.15 4.24
CA MET A 1 -4.31 -2.22 3.88
C MET A 1 -4.38 -2.05 2.39
N PHE A 2 -4.31 -0.82 1.87
CA PHE A 2 -4.57 -0.55 0.45
C PHE A 2 -3.28 -0.69 -0.36
N PHE A 3 -3.37 -1.34 -1.52
CA PHE A 3 -2.28 -1.46 -2.49
C PHE A 3 -2.70 -0.81 -3.79
N ILE A 4 -1.72 -0.25 -4.50
CA ILE A 4 -1.91 0.37 -5.81
C ILE A 4 -1.03 -0.42 -6.78
N HIS A 5 -1.65 -1.06 -7.77
CA HIS A 5 -0.95 -1.66 -8.88
C HIS A 5 -1.11 -0.76 -10.11
N GLN A 6 -0.01 -0.31 -10.70
CA GLN A 6 -0.03 0.53 -11.89
C GLN A 6 0.01 -0.35 -13.14
N ASN A 7 -1.07 -0.36 -13.92
CA ASN A 7 -1.10 -1.01 -15.23
C ASN A 7 -0.95 0.08 -16.32
N TYR A 8 0.27 0.27 -16.83
CA TYR A 8 0.64 1.39 -17.73
C TYR A 8 -0.07 1.43 -19.09
N LYS A 9 -1.00 0.51 -19.40
CA LYS A 9 -1.75 0.48 -20.66
C LYS A 9 -3.17 1.05 -20.60
N LYS A 10 -3.65 1.42 -19.41
CA LYS A 10 -4.96 2.08 -19.26
C LYS A 10 -4.93 2.81 -17.92
N LEU A 11 -5.35 4.08 -17.89
CA LEU A 11 -5.54 4.85 -16.66
C LEU A 11 -6.78 4.33 -15.92
N ASP A 12 -6.78 3.05 -15.59
CA ASP A 12 -7.78 2.37 -14.78
C ASP A 12 -7.04 1.93 -13.53
N LEU A 13 -6.97 2.84 -12.56
CA LEU A 13 -6.40 2.58 -11.25
C LEU A 13 -7.35 1.68 -10.49
N MET A 14 -7.30 0.38 -10.80
CA MET A 14 -7.99 -0.61 -9.99
C MET A 14 -7.27 -0.68 -8.64
N MET A 15 -7.81 0.06 -7.68
CA MET A 15 -7.44 -0.09 -6.28
C MET A 15 -7.99 -1.44 -5.80
N GLU A 16 -7.11 -2.44 -5.77
CA GLU A 16 -7.46 -3.74 -5.25
C GLU A 16 -7.35 -3.75 -3.72
N TRP A 17 -8.44 -4.12 -3.06
CA TRP A 17 -8.41 -4.35 -1.63
C TRP A 17 -7.87 -5.75 -1.37
N ILE A 18 -6.68 -5.82 -0.79
CA ILE A 18 -6.05 -7.08 -0.45
C ILE A 18 -6.16 -7.30 1.07
N PRO A 19 -6.74 -8.43 1.52
CA PRO A 19 -6.77 -8.79 2.94
C PRO A 19 -5.36 -8.85 3.52
N TYR A 20 -5.18 -8.31 4.73
CA TYR A 20 -3.87 -8.36 5.39
C TYR A 20 -3.36 -9.80 5.61
N SER A 21 -4.26 -10.77 5.70
CA SER A 21 -3.95 -12.20 5.81
C SER A 21 -3.22 -12.78 4.58
N GLN A 22 -3.21 -12.09 3.44
CA GLN A 22 -2.46 -12.52 2.26
C GLN A 22 -0.98 -12.10 2.29
N PHE A 23 -0.53 -11.44 3.36
CA PHE A 23 0.87 -11.04 3.52
C PHE A 23 1.55 -11.88 4.59
N THR A 24 2.72 -12.39 4.26
CA THR A 24 3.60 -13.15 5.17
C THR A 24 4.94 -12.45 5.31
N ASN A 25 5.79 -12.92 6.23
CA ASN A 25 7.13 -12.36 6.46
C ASN A 25 7.14 -10.84 6.69
N VAL A 26 6.09 -10.30 7.32
CA VAL A 26 5.92 -8.86 7.51
C VAL A 26 6.94 -8.36 8.53
N LYS A 27 7.93 -7.59 8.06
CA LYS A 27 9.02 -7.04 8.88
C LYS A 27 9.06 -5.53 8.76
N LYS A 28 9.03 -4.83 9.89
CA LYS A 28 9.23 -3.37 9.94
C LYS A 28 10.64 -3.04 9.44
N ILE A 29 10.73 -2.07 8.53
CA ILE A 29 12.02 -1.61 7.97
C ILE A 29 12.29 -0.14 8.27
N ALA A 30 11.26 0.68 8.48
CA ALA A 30 11.42 2.08 8.84
C ALA A 30 10.19 2.64 9.57
N GLU A 31 10.38 3.71 10.32
CA GLU A 31 9.30 4.51 10.89
C GLU A 31 9.69 5.99 10.82
N GLY A 32 8.73 6.84 10.45
CA GLY A 32 8.89 8.29 10.45
C GLY A 32 7.66 9.01 10.99
N GLY A 33 7.61 10.32 10.80
CA GLY A 33 6.47 11.15 11.22
C GLY A 33 5.16 10.76 10.54
N PHE A 34 5.21 10.32 9.28
CA PHE A 34 4.02 10.02 8.47
C PHE A 34 3.52 8.58 8.58
N GLY A 35 4.28 7.66 9.18
CA GLY A 35 3.90 6.25 9.19
C GLY A 35 5.02 5.26 9.46
N ILE A 36 4.68 3.98 9.34
CA ILE A 36 5.59 2.84 9.47
C ILE A 36 5.64 2.12 8.11
N VAL A 37 6.84 1.73 7.70
CA VAL A 37 7.08 0.96 6.48
C VAL A 37 7.49 -0.47 6.87
N TYR A 38 6.86 -1.45 6.23
CA TYR A 38 7.18 -2.86 6.36
C TYR A 38 7.55 -3.46 5.00
N ARG A 39 8.42 -4.45 5.00
CA ARG A 39 8.64 -5.38 3.90
C ARG A 39 7.79 -6.62 4.17
N ALA A 40 7.15 -7.17 3.15
CA ALA A 40 6.37 -8.41 3.27
C ALA A 40 6.44 -9.23 1.97
N THR A 41 6.01 -10.48 2.05
CA THR A 41 5.76 -11.35 0.90
C THR A 41 4.25 -11.38 0.64
N TRP A 42 3.81 -11.14 -0.59
CA TRP A 42 2.40 -11.22 -0.98
C TRP A 42 2.09 -12.57 -1.62
N LEU A 43 1.22 -13.36 -0.98
CA LEU A 43 0.86 -14.70 -1.45
C LEU A 43 0.02 -14.70 -2.73
N GLY A 44 -0.77 -13.64 -2.96
CA GLY A 44 -1.60 -13.52 -4.17
C GLY A 44 -0.83 -13.14 -5.43
N GLY A 45 0.39 -12.62 -5.27
CA GLY A 45 1.24 -12.09 -6.34
C GLY A 45 2.44 -12.97 -6.69
N GLN A 46 2.33 -14.30 -6.54
CA GLN A 46 3.45 -15.23 -6.79
C GLN A 46 4.64 -15.04 -5.83
N ASP A 47 4.37 -14.85 -4.53
CA ASP A 47 5.39 -14.64 -3.50
C ASP A 47 6.29 -13.41 -3.72
N GLU A 48 5.73 -12.38 -4.36
CA GLU A 48 6.43 -11.12 -4.60
C GLU A 48 6.75 -10.40 -3.28
N THR A 49 7.96 -9.83 -3.20
CA THR A 49 8.33 -8.94 -2.09
C THR A 49 7.71 -7.57 -2.32
N VAL A 50 6.84 -7.15 -1.40
CA VAL A 50 6.12 -5.87 -1.45
C VAL A 50 6.50 -4.95 -0.30
N ILE A 51 6.29 -3.65 -0.50
CA ILE A 51 6.43 -2.63 0.52
C ILE A 51 5.05 -2.20 1.03
N LEU A 52 4.90 -2.28 2.35
CA LEU A 52 3.68 -2.00 3.09
C LEU A 52 3.85 -0.67 3.84
N LYS A 53 3.03 0.34 3.54
CA LYS A 53 3.06 1.61 4.29
C LYS A 53 1.80 1.79 5.12
N ARG A 54 1.98 1.85 6.44
CA ARG A 54 0.91 2.16 7.40
C ARG A 54 1.01 3.61 7.83
N PHE A 55 -0.02 4.40 7.55
CA PHE A 55 -0.10 5.80 7.97
C PHE A 55 -0.63 5.93 9.40
N LYS A 56 -0.05 6.83 10.20
CA LYS A 56 -0.42 7.05 11.62
C LYS A 56 -1.79 7.76 11.80
N ASN A 57 -2.21 8.57 10.82
CA ASN A 57 -3.49 9.30 10.84
C ASN A 57 -4.66 8.55 10.19
N SER A 58 -4.64 7.20 10.22
CA SER A 58 -5.59 6.36 9.49
C SER A 58 -7.03 6.36 10.00
N ARG A 59 -7.38 7.19 11.00
CA ARG A 59 -8.75 7.26 11.55
C ARG A 59 -9.75 7.87 10.56
N ASN A 60 -9.27 8.57 9.53
CA ASN A 60 -10.12 9.18 8.50
C ASN A 60 -9.38 9.16 7.15
N ILE A 61 -9.16 7.97 6.58
CA ILE A 61 -8.64 7.84 5.20
C ILE A 61 -9.73 8.34 4.26
N SER A 62 -9.85 9.65 4.12
CA SER A 62 -10.77 10.27 3.15
C SER A 62 -10.29 9.95 1.74
N LYS A 63 -11.22 9.95 0.78
CA LYS A 63 -10.85 9.89 -0.65
C LYS A 63 -9.84 10.98 -1.01
N ASP A 64 -9.94 12.13 -0.36
CA ASP A 64 -9.03 13.26 -0.55
C ASP A 64 -7.59 12.92 -0.11
N PHE A 65 -7.42 12.21 1.01
CA PHE A 65 -6.10 11.73 1.44
C PHE A 65 -5.51 10.72 0.45
N LEU A 66 -6.34 9.83 -0.11
CA LEU A 66 -5.88 8.87 -1.13
C LEU A 66 -5.51 9.57 -2.44
N ASN A 67 -6.31 10.56 -2.88
CA ASN A 67 -6.03 11.36 -4.06
C ASN A 67 -4.74 12.16 -3.92
N GLU A 68 -4.48 12.74 -2.73
CA GLU A 68 -3.25 13.48 -2.47
C GLU A 68 -2.01 12.57 -2.51
N VAL A 69 -2.07 11.39 -1.89
CA VAL A 69 -0.98 10.40 -1.96
C VAL A 69 -0.76 9.93 -3.39
N PHE A 70 -1.83 9.75 -4.15
CA PHE A 70 -1.78 9.33 -5.55
C PHE A 70 -1.15 10.38 -6.47
N LEU A 71 -1.56 11.65 -6.33
CA LEU A 71 -1.05 12.77 -7.13
C LEU A 71 0.40 13.15 -6.79
N LYS A 72 0.89 12.82 -5.60
CA LYS A 72 2.27 13.08 -5.18
C LYS A 72 3.26 11.96 -5.51
N LEU A 73 2.75 10.80 -5.94
CA LEU A 73 3.57 9.64 -6.32
C LEU A 73 3.65 9.46 -7.86
N LEU A 74 3.02 10.35 -8.62
CA LEU A 74 3.23 10.60 -10.06
C LEU A 74 4.04 11.90 -10.21
#